data_AF-A0A1Z4QGQ2-F1
#
_entry.id   AF-A0A1Z4QGQ2-F1
#
_cell.length_a   1.000
_cell.length_b   1.000
_cell.length_c   1.000
_cell.angle_alpha   90.00
_cell.angle_beta   90.00
_cell.angle_gamma   90.00
#
_symmetry.space_group_name_H-M   'P 1'
#
loop_
_entity.id
_entity.type
_entity.pdbx_description
1 polymer ?
#
loop_
_entity_poly.entity_id
_entity_poly.type
_entity_poly.pdbx_seq_one_letter_code
_entity_poly.pdbx_strand_id
1 'polypeptide(L)'
;MIRYLTLSEVIDLHRQIIEQSGGISGVRDLGLLESAVSQPKMIFGGEDLYPEVTDKAATLGFSLIKNHPFVDGNVLNTQLWKFF
;
A
#
# COMPACT_ATOMS: atom_id res chain seq x y z
N MET A 1 -17.71 1.14 8.98
CA MET A 1 -17.14 -0.13 8.46
C MET A 1 -15.89 0.23 7.68
N ILE A 2 -14.74 -0.36 8.01
CA ILE A 2 -13.45 -0.03 7.35
C ILE A 2 -13.41 -0.75 6.00
N ARG A 3 -13.10 0.00 4.93
CA ARG A 3 -12.90 -0.54 3.57
C ARG A 3 -11.41 -0.70 3.31
N TYR A 4 -10.98 -1.91 2.98
CA TYR A 4 -9.59 -2.20 2.64
C TYR A 4 -9.37 -2.11 1.13
N LEU A 5 -8.21 -1.59 0.73
CA LEU A 5 -7.81 -1.61 -0.67
C LEU A 5 -7.49 -3.04 -1.11
N THR A 6 -7.91 -3.38 -2.31
CA THR A 6 -7.56 -4.62 -3.00
C THR A 6 -6.20 -4.47 -3.70
N LEU A 7 -5.59 -5.60 -4.02
CA LEU A 7 -4.31 -5.62 -4.74
C LEU A 7 -4.38 -4.86 -6.07
N SER A 8 -5.46 -5.06 -6.84
CA SER A 8 -5.70 -4.37 -8.11
C SER A 8 -5.82 -2.87 -7.93
N GLU A 9 -6.53 -2.40 -6.90
CA GLU A 9 -6.66 -0.96 -6.63
C GLU A 9 -5.31 -0.33 -6.28
N VAL A 10 -4.47 -1.03 -5.52
CA VAL A 10 -3.13 -0.53 -5.19
C VAL A 10 -2.25 -0.45 -6.45
N ILE A 11 -2.35 -1.42 -7.36
CA ILE A 11 -1.64 -1.40 -8.64
C ILE A 11 -2.15 -0.26 -9.53
N ASP A 12 -3.47 -0.06 -9.61
CA ASP A 12 -4.05 1.01 -10.43
C ASP A 12 -3.72 2.40 -9.88
N LEU A 13 -3.73 2.57 -8.55
CA LEU A 13 -3.27 3.80 -7.90
C LEU A 13 -1.79 4.05 -8.17
N HIS A 14 -0.94 3.02 -8.08
CA HIS A 14 0.49 3.13 -8.42
C HIS A 14 0.69 3.54 -9.88
N ARG A 15 -0.07 2.94 -10.82
CA ARG A 15 -0.04 3.31 -12.24
C ARG A 15 -0.37 4.79 -12.43
N GLN A 16 -1.45 5.28 -11.83
CA GLN A 16 -1.85 6.69 -11.93
C GLN A 16 -0.77 7.64 -11.39
N ILE A 17 -0.08 7.26 -10.32
CA ILE A 17 1.01 8.06 -9.75
C ILE A 17 2.19 8.11 -10.71
N ILE A 18 2.62 6.97 -11.26
CA ILE A 18 3.72 6.90 -12.22
C ILE A 18 3.41 7.71 -13.49
N GLU A 19 2.17 7.64 -13.98
CA GLU A 19 1.71 8.44 -15.12
C GLU A 19 1.83 9.95 -14.86
N GLN A 20 1.64 10.40 -13.62
CA GLN A 20 1.72 11.81 -13.24
C GLN A 20 3.13 12.28 -12.87
N SER A 21 3.92 11.44 -12.19
CA SER A 21 5.26 11.80 -11.70
C SER A 21 6.37 11.55 -12.71
N GLY A 22 6.11 10.72 -13.73
CA GLY A 22 7.15 10.07 -14.50
C GLY A 22 7.81 8.94 -13.70
N GLY A 23 8.22 7.88 -14.39
CA GLY A 23 8.83 6.69 -13.80
C GLY A 23 8.52 5.42 -14.58
N ILE A 24 9.04 4.28 -14.11
CA ILE A 24 8.81 2.98 -14.74
C ILE A 24 7.65 2.25 -14.07
N SER A 25 6.55 2.04 -14.80
CA SER A 25 5.45 1.21 -14.32
C SER A 25 5.88 -0.26 -14.27
N GLY A 26 5.47 -0.96 -13.23
CA GLY A 26 5.67 -2.40 -13.13
C GLY A 26 5.69 -2.90 -11.69
N VAL A 27 5.10 -4.07 -11.48
CA VAL A 27 5.24 -4.83 -10.23
C VAL A 27 6.54 -5.63 -10.34
N ARG A 28 7.46 -5.41 -9.41
CA ARG A 28 8.70 -6.20 -9.28
C ARG A 28 8.41 -7.55 -8.66
N ASP A 29 7.63 -7.55 -7.58
CA ASP A 29 7.30 -8.76 -6.82
C ASP A 29 5.87 -8.68 -6.29
N LEU A 30 5.02 -9.58 -6.79
CA LEU A 30 3.62 -9.63 -6.43
C LEU A 30 3.41 -10.15 -4.99
N GLY A 31 4.24 -11.08 -4.52
CA GLY A 31 4.13 -11.62 -3.16
C GLY A 31 4.48 -10.58 -2.11
N LEU A 32 5.46 -9.72 -2.40
CA LEU A 32 5.79 -8.58 -1.55
C LEU A 32 4.69 -7.52 -1.53
N LEU A 33 3.96 -7.35 -2.64
CA LEU A 33 2.81 -6.47 -2.73
C LEU A 33 1.61 -7.02 -1.93
N GLU A 34 1.31 -8.30 -2.07
CA GLU A 34 0.27 -8.99 -1.30
C GLU A 34 0.55 -8.95 0.20
N SER A 35 1.81 -9.14 0.59
CA SER A 35 2.26 -8.99 1.98
C SER A 35 1.99 -7.57 2.49
N ALA A 36 2.29 -6.53 1.71
CA ALA A 36 2.01 -5.15 2.09
C ALA A 36 0.51 -4.85 2.25
N VAL A 37 -0.33 -5.35 1.34
CA VAL A 37 -1.80 -5.13 1.37
C VAL A 37 -2.48 -5.91 2.50
N SER A 38 -1.87 -7.01 2.96
CA SER A 38 -2.41 -7.82 4.07
C SER A 38 -2.03 -7.32 5.46
N GLN A 39 -0.92 -6.58 5.63
CA GLN A 39 -0.50 -6.07 6.94
C GLN A 39 -1.56 -5.26 7.70
N PRO A 40 -2.33 -4.34 7.08
CA PRO A 40 -3.37 -3.56 7.78
C PRO A 40 -4.51 -4.41 8.38
N LYS A 41 -4.62 -5.68 7.98
CA LYS A 41 -5.60 -6.66 8.46
C LYS A 41 -5.03 -7.63 9.50
N MET A 42 -3.77 -7.44 9.92
CA MET A 42 -3.15 -8.34 10.89
C MET A 42 -3.82 -8.23 12.25
N ILE A 43 -4.05 -9.39 12.85
CA ILE A 43 -4.63 -9.57 14.18
C ILE A 43 -3.56 -10.25 15.04
N PHE A 44 -3.36 -9.77 16.27
CA PHE A 44 -2.45 -10.36 17.23
C PHE A 44 -3.18 -10.53 18.57
N GLY A 45 -3.12 -11.74 19.14
CA GLY A 45 -3.80 -12.03 20.41
C GLY A 45 -5.34 -11.96 20.34
N GLY A 46 -5.93 -12.01 19.14
CA GLY A 46 -7.37 -11.88 18.94
C GLY A 46 -7.86 -10.43 18.76
N GLU A 47 -6.96 -9.45 18.82
CA GLU A 47 -7.26 -8.04 18.60
C GLU A 47 -6.59 -7.52 17.33
N ASP A 48 -7.22 -6.53 16.70
CA ASP A 48 -6.66 -5.85 15.53
C ASP A 48 -5.33 -5.20 15.92
N LEU A 49 -4.25 -5.54 15.22
CA LEU A 49 -2.91 -4.99 15.50
C LEU A 49 -2.84 -3.49 15.23
N TYR A 50 -3.72 -3.01 14.35
CA TYR A 50 -3.87 -1.62 13.94
C TYR A 50 -5.35 -1.23 14.11
N PRO A 51 -5.75 -0.69 15.28
CA PRO A 51 -7.16 -0.44 15.59
C PRO A 51 -7.73 0.75 14.83
N GLU A 52 -6.92 1.79 14.61
CA GLU A 52 -7.35 3.01 13.92
C GLU A 52 -7.13 2.95 12.41
N VAL A 53 -7.96 3.66 11.65
CA VAL A 53 -7.81 3.77 10.18
C VAL A 53 -6.47 4.38 9.80
N THR A 54 -5.99 5.34 10.58
CA THR A 54 -4.68 5.98 10.40
C THR A 54 -3.53 5.00 10.57
N ASP A 55 -3.62 4.08 11.53
CA ASP A 55 -2.59 3.07 11.78
C ASP A 55 -2.56 2.06 10.63
N LYS A 56 -3.74 1.66 10.15
CA LYS A 56 -3.88 0.77 8.99
C LYS A 56 -3.29 1.40 7.72
N ALA A 57 -3.54 2.69 7.48
CA ALA A 57 -2.98 3.43 6.35
C ALA A 57 -1.46 3.62 6.46
N ALA A 58 -0.96 3.98 7.65
CA ALA A 58 0.46 4.15 7.92
C ALA A 58 1.22 2.84 7.71
N THR A 59 0.67 1.72 8.20
CA THR A 59 1.22 0.39 7.99
C THR A 59 1.27 0.04 6.51
N LEU A 60 0.18 0.20 5.77
CA LEU A 60 0.16 -0.05 4.33
C LEU A 60 1.27 0.73 3.60
N GLY A 61 1.37 2.04 3.85
CA GLY A 61 2.39 2.88 3.25
C GLY A 61 3.81 2.46 3.62
N PHE A 62 4.04 2.15 4.90
CA PHE A 62 5.32 1.66 5.39
C PHE A 62 5.72 0.33 4.75
N SER A 63 4.80 -0.63 4.64
CA SER A 63 5.07 -1.94 4.02
C SER A 63 5.37 -1.81 2.53
N LEU A 64 4.67 -0.93 1.81
CA LEU A 64 4.94 -0.67 0.39
C LEU A 64 6.33 -0.07 0.18
N ILE A 65 6.72 0.89 1.01
CA ILE A 65 8.07 1.49 0.96
C ILE A 65 9.13 0.45 1.31
N LYS A 66 8.94 -0.30 2.40
CA LYS A 66 9.92 -1.26 2.92
C LYS A 66 10.10 -2.47 2.01
N ASN A 67 9.02 -3.00 1.44
CA ASN A 67 9.06 -4.21 0.65
C ASN A 67 9.52 -3.96 -0.80
N HIS A 68 9.50 -2.70 -1.25
CA HIS A 68 9.84 -2.31 -2.63
C HIS A 68 9.19 -3.21 -3.71
N PRO A 69 7.86 -3.43 -3.67
CA PRO A 69 7.19 -4.38 -4.54
C PRO A 69 7.06 -3.89 -5.98
N PHE A 70 7.30 -2.61 -6.25
CA PHE A 70 7.28 -2.02 -7.59
C PHE A 70 8.69 -1.83 -8.15
N VAL A 71 8.79 -1.79 -9.48
CA VAL A 71 10.05 -1.54 -10.20
C VAL A 71 10.57 -0.14 -9.89
N ASP A 72 9.67 0.84 -9.85
CA ASP A 72 9.92 2.25 -9.55
C ASP A 72 8.72 2.86 -8.79
N GLY A 73 8.87 4.03 -8.19
CA GLY A 73 7.80 4.70 -7.43
C GLY A 73 7.40 3.99 -6.13
N ASN A 74 8.32 3.26 -5.50
CA ASN A 74 8.10 2.60 -4.20
C ASN A 74 7.91 3.59 -3.05
N VAL A 75 8.33 4.84 -3.23
CA VAL A 75 8.04 5.92 -2.28
C VAL A 75 6.62 6.39 -2.54
N LEU A 76 5.72 6.13 -1.59
CA LEU A 76 4.38 6.68 -1.59
C LEU A 76 4.49 8.20 -1.52
N ASN A 77 4.37 8.88 -2.67
CA ASN A 77 4.35 10.34 -2.70
C ASN A 77 3.13 10.83 -1.91
N THR A 78 3.23 12.00 -1.27
CA THR A 78 2.26 12.57 -0.32
C THR A 78 0.83 12.72 -0.87
N GLN A 79 0.61 12.53 -2.17
CA GLN A 79 -0.70 12.59 -2.82
C GLN A 79 -1.65 11.45 -2.45
N LEU A 80 -1.15 10.25 -2.08
CA LEU A 80 -2.02 9.13 -1.68
C LEU A 80 -2.74 9.37 -0.34
N TRP A 81 -2.19 10.21 0.53
CA TRP A 81 -2.83 10.63 1.78
C TRP A 81 -4.10 11.45 1.56
N LYS A 82 -4.35 11.95 0.35
CA LYS A 82 -5.60 12.66 0.03
C LYS A 82 -6.79 11.71 -0.19
N PHE A 83 -6.54 10.40 -0.29
CA PHE A 83 -7.57 9.38 -0.52
C PHE A 83 -7.93 8.59 0.75
N PHE A 84 -7.35 8.94 1.89
CA PHE A 84 -7.69 8.45 3.23
C PHE A 84 -8.27 9.60 4.06
#